data_AF-A0A1F6S3D0-F1
#
_entry.id   AF-A0A1F6S3D0-F1
#
_cell.length_a   1.000
_cell.length_b   1.000
_cell.length_c   1.000
_cell.angle_alpha   90.00
_cell.angle_beta   90.00
_cell.angle_gamma   90.00
#
_symmetry.space_group_name_H-M   'P 1'
#
loop_
_entity.id
_entity.type
_entity.pdbx_description
1 polymer ?
#
loop_
_entity_poly.entity_id
_entity_poly.type
_entity_poly.pdbx_seq_one_letter_code
_entity_poly.pdbx_strand_id
1 'polypeptide(L)'
;MDQFQKENKTEEIRLDVKSKILFVILGILIVGSVSVTYWRYMVQRDYIIKAQINCDPETENCFIWECDLMSLEEGEACTGVPDNDIWYYKIFNRNAKNIPDCDPADENCTAYVCGEGEADCSEELCNAENVPEGEECSNPEQYLLENPPMDEEECAEDDEECLSGSEESAEECAPEDEECLAQQEAAECEDGDEKCLAEEESLENNEALDEMEKQGNPSEDKPGETDSGDPYIPPLGAEPN
;
A
#
# COMPACT_ATOMS: atom_id res chain seq x y z
N MET A 1 17.47 -3.87 52.49
CA MET A 1 16.47 -4.72 51.81
C MET A 1 17.28 -5.58 50.84
N ASP A 2 18.08 -6.52 51.36
CA ASP A 2 19.26 -7.08 50.66
C ASP A 2 19.26 -8.61 50.59
N GLN A 3 18.10 -9.26 50.46
CA GLN A 3 18.01 -10.72 50.55
C GLN A 3 17.37 -11.44 49.35
N PHE A 4 17.14 -10.78 48.21
CA PHE A 4 16.52 -11.42 47.04
C PHE A 4 17.48 -11.79 45.88
N GLN A 5 18.79 -11.85 46.14
CA GLN A 5 19.80 -12.26 45.16
C GLN A 5 20.33 -13.68 45.49
N LYS A 6 19.44 -14.68 45.51
CA LYS A 6 19.86 -16.07 45.71
C LYS A 6 19.19 -16.99 44.68
N GLU A 7 20.08 -17.58 43.88
CA GLU A 7 19.91 -18.85 43.17
C GLU A 7 19.22 -18.82 41.79
N ASN A 8 19.73 -18.00 40.86
CA ASN A 8 19.87 -18.48 39.47
C ASN A 8 21.04 -19.46 39.42
N LYS A 9 20.85 -20.63 40.04
CA LYS A 9 21.75 -21.77 39.92
C LYS A 9 21.54 -22.30 38.51
N THR A 10 22.39 -21.87 37.58
CA THR A 10 22.51 -22.43 36.24
C THR A 10 22.66 -23.94 36.41
N GLU A 11 21.56 -24.67 36.25
CA GLU A 11 21.62 -26.13 36.10
C GLU A 11 22.39 -26.36 34.81
N GLU A 12 23.70 -26.60 34.94
CA GLU A 12 24.50 -27.18 33.87
C GLU A 12 23.86 -28.53 33.54
N ILE A 13 22.99 -28.53 32.53
CA ILE A 13 22.50 -29.74 31.88
C ILE A 13 23.76 -30.43 31.36
N ARG A 14 24.23 -31.43 32.10
CA ARG A 14 25.42 -32.21 31.78
C ARG A 14 25.08 -33.09 30.58
N LEU A 15 25.09 -32.48 29.39
CA LEU A 15 24.81 -33.14 28.14
C LEU A 15 25.91 -34.16 27.89
N ASP A 16 25.54 -35.43 27.93
CA ASP A 16 26.40 -36.51 27.48
C ASP A 16 26.91 -36.22 26.07
N VAL A 17 28.13 -36.66 25.77
CA VAL A 17 28.76 -36.46 24.45
C VAL A 17 27.86 -36.97 23.32
N LYS A 18 27.07 -38.02 23.59
CA LYS A 18 26.08 -38.56 22.67
C LYS A 18 24.91 -37.61 22.44
N SER A 19 24.39 -36.98 23.49
CA SER A 19 23.32 -35.99 23.40
C SER A 19 23.79 -34.71 22.69
N LYS A 20 25.03 -34.26 22.92
CA LYS A 20 25.60 -33.10 22.22
C LYS A 20 25.60 -33.26 20.70
N ILE A 21 25.96 -34.45 20.20
CA ILE A 21 25.94 -34.73 18.76
C ILE A 21 24.52 -34.62 18.20
N LEU A 22 23.52 -35.14 18.92
CA LEU A 22 22.12 -35.02 18.49
C LEU A 22 21.66 -33.57 18.42
N PHE A 23 22.01 -32.74 19.41
CA PHE A 23 21.68 -31.31 19.39
C PHE A 23 22.37 -30.56 18.25
N VAL A 24 23.62 -30.90 17.92
CA VAL A 24 24.32 -30.29 16.76
C VAL A 24 23.65 -30.68 15.45
N ILE A 25 23.32 -31.96 15.26
CA ILE A 25 22.62 -32.42 14.05
C ILE A 25 21.24 -31.74 13.95
N LEU A 26 20.50 -31.68 15.06
CA LEU A 26 19.21 -31.00 15.12
C LEU A 26 19.33 -29.52 14.78
N GLY A 27 20.34 -28.82 15.32
CA GLY A 27 20.61 -27.43 15.02
C GLY A 27 20.91 -27.21 13.53
N ILE A 28 21.74 -28.06 12.93
CA ILE A 28 22.04 -28.00 11.48
C ILE A 28 20.78 -28.25 10.64
N LEU A 29 19.91 -29.18 11.05
CA LEU A 29 18.66 -29.45 10.33
C LEU A 29 17.70 -28.25 10.39
N ILE A 30 17.59 -27.57 11.54
CA ILE A 30 16.75 -26.38 11.69
C ILE A 30 17.33 -25.20 10.88
N VAL A 31 18.62 -24.92 11.02
CA VAL A 31 19.26 -23.84 10.25
C VAL A 31 19.21 -24.15 8.75
N GLY A 32 19.43 -25.41 8.37
CA GLY A 32 19.34 -25.85 6.98
C GLY A 32 17.95 -25.67 6.40
N SER A 33 16.89 -26.04 7.12
CA SER A 33 15.53 -25.87 6.63
C SER A 33 15.15 -24.40 6.47
N VAL A 34 15.46 -23.56 7.46
CA VAL A 34 15.22 -22.11 7.39
C VAL A 34 16.01 -21.47 6.26
N SER A 35 17.28 -21.84 6.08
CA SER A 35 18.14 -21.29 5.03
C SER A 35 17.62 -21.62 3.62
N VAL A 36 17.14 -22.86 3.41
CA VAL A 36 16.56 -23.28 2.12
C VAL A 36 15.27 -22.50 1.84
N THR A 37 14.40 -22.36 2.84
CA THR A 37 13.15 -21.59 2.70
C THR A 37 13.44 -20.12 2.44
N TYR A 38 14.36 -19.51 3.19
CA TYR A 38 14.79 -18.12 3.01
C TYR A 38 15.34 -17.89 1.60
N TRP A 39 16.18 -18.79 1.12
CA TRP A 39 16.72 -18.71 -0.24
C TRP A 39 15.63 -18.78 -1.32
N ARG A 40 14.61 -19.63 -1.15
CA ARG A 40 13.49 -19.73 -2.09
C ARG A 40 12.65 -18.44 -2.14
N TYR A 41 12.29 -17.89 -0.98
CA TYR A 41 11.43 -16.71 -0.95
C TYR A 41 12.18 -15.42 -1.27
N MET A 42 13.33 -15.19 -0.65
CA MET A 42 14.02 -13.89 -0.76
C MET A 42 14.89 -13.78 -2.02
N VAL A 43 15.51 -14.90 -2.45
CA VAL A 43 16.44 -14.86 -3.58
C VAL A 43 15.79 -15.32 -4.88
N GLN A 44 15.03 -16.42 -4.85
CA GLN A 44 14.32 -16.87 -6.07
C GLN A 44 13.02 -16.11 -6.32
N ARG A 45 12.52 -15.33 -5.34
CA ARG A 45 11.26 -14.57 -5.42
C ARG A 45 10.08 -15.44 -5.91
N ASP A 46 10.03 -16.69 -5.46
CA ASP A 46 9.02 -17.66 -5.92
C ASP A 46 7.72 -17.54 -5.09
N TYR A 47 7.07 -16.40 -5.22
CA TYR A 47 5.76 -16.09 -4.63
C TYR A 47 4.96 -15.22 -5.59
N ILE A 48 3.62 -15.28 -5.49
CA ILE A 48 2.72 -14.44 -6.28
C ILE A 48 2.48 -13.15 -5.52
N ILE A 49 2.70 -12.01 -6.20
CA ILE A 49 2.31 -10.69 -5.72
C ILE A 49 0.91 -10.41 -6.25
N LYS A 50 0.03 -9.98 -5.35
CA LYS A 50 -1.25 -9.39 -5.67
C LYS A 50 -1.13 -7.88 -5.47
N ALA A 51 -1.36 -7.11 -6.52
CA ALA A 51 -1.34 -5.65 -6.47
C ALA A 51 -2.65 -5.11 -7.01
N GLN A 52 -3.14 -4.03 -6.42
CA GLN A 52 -4.19 -3.22 -7.01
C GLN A 52 -3.52 -2.25 -7.99
N ILE A 53 -4.02 -2.21 -9.22
CA ILE A 53 -3.54 -1.30 -10.25
C ILE A 53 -4.71 -0.51 -10.81
N ASN A 54 -4.42 0.65 -11.41
CA ASN A 54 -5.43 1.47 -12.06
C ASN A 54 -6.17 0.65 -13.13
N CYS A 55 -7.48 0.77 -13.13
CA CYS A 55 -8.37 0.15 -14.09
C CYS A 55 -9.14 1.25 -14.80
N ASP A 56 -9.30 1.12 -16.11
CA ASP A 56 -10.01 2.09 -16.92
C ASP A 56 -11.51 1.74 -16.94
N PRO A 57 -12.37 2.52 -16.27
CA PRO A 57 -13.80 2.24 -16.20
C PRO A 57 -14.53 2.43 -17.54
N GLU A 58 -13.93 3.09 -18.54
CA GLU A 58 -14.52 3.25 -19.86
C GLU A 58 -14.42 1.98 -20.72
N THR A 59 -13.43 1.13 -20.43
CA THR A 59 -13.12 -0.04 -21.27
C THR A 59 -13.15 -1.37 -20.51
N GLU A 60 -12.98 -1.36 -19.19
CA GLU A 60 -12.85 -2.55 -18.34
C GLU A 60 -13.86 -2.57 -17.17
N ASN A 61 -14.22 -3.76 -16.68
CA ASN A 61 -15.02 -3.90 -15.46
C ASN A 61 -14.10 -3.84 -14.23
N CYS A 62 -14.09 -2.71 -13.54
CA CYS A 62 -13.22 -2.40 -12.42
C CYS A 62 -13.90 -2.66 -11.09
N PHE A 63 -13.12 -2.91 -10.04
CA PHE A 63 -13.59 -2.83 -8.67
C PHE A 63 -13.72 -1.35 -8.29
N ILE A 64 -14.83 -1.00 -7.65
CA ILE A 64 -15.09 0.34 -7.16
C ILE A 64 -14.80 0.35 -5.67
N TRP A 65 -13.86 1.20 -5.28
CA TRP A 65 -13.65 1.55 -3.88
C TRP A 65 -14.12 2.98 -3.65
N GLU A 66 -14.98 3.16 -2.66
CA GLU A 66 -15.46 4.48 -2.21
C GLU A 66 -14.87 4.76 -0.83
N CYS A 67 -14.48 6.02 -0.58
CA CYS A 67 -13.99 6.42 0.73
C CYS A 67 -15.09 6.33 1.80
N ASP A 68 -14.69 6.10 3.06
CA ASP A 68 -15.62 6.14 4.19
C ASP A 68 -15.73 7.57 4.72
N LEU A 69 -16.94 8.14 4.64
CA LEU A 69 -17.27 9.48 5.17
C LEU A 69 -17.00 9.63 6.67
N MET A 70 -16.92 8.53 7.41
CA MET A 70 -16.68 8.52 8.85
C MET A 70 -15.21 8.27 9.22
N SER A 71 -14.37 7.86 8.26
CA SER A 71 -12.94 7.65 8.49
C SER A 71 -12.20 8.99 8.54
N LEU A 72 -11.28 9.12 9.49
CA LEU A 72 -10.36 10.26 9.63
C LEU A 72 -8.91 9.86 9.32
N GLU A 73 -8.71 8.63 8.84
CA GLU A 73 -7.40 8.09 8.51
C GLU A 73 -6.95 8.59 7.13
N GLU A 74 -5.69 9.02 7.03
CA GLU A 74 -5.12 9.47 5.74
C GLU A 74 -5.10 8.30 4.75
N GLY A 75 -5.73 8.48 3.59
CA GLY A 75 -5.92 7.43 2.59
C GLY A 75 -7.29 6.76 2.61
N GLU A 76 -8.10 6.98 3.66
CA GLU A 76 -9.49 6.51 3.74
C GLU A 76 -10.51 7.65 3.88
N ALA A 77 -10.07 8.82 4.34
CA ALA A 77 -10.91 9.98 4.50
C ALA A 77 -11.33 10.58 3.15
N CYS A 78 -12.63 10.79 2.97
CA CYS A 78 -13.17 11.50 1.81
C CYS A 78 -12.72 12.96 1.75
N THR A 79 -12.40 13.41 0.54
CA THR A 79 -12.07 14.81 0.24
C THR A 79 -13.32 15.68 0.12
N GLY A 80 -14.49 15.07 -0.08
CA GLY A 80 -15.76 15.76 -0.33
C GLY A 80 -15.97 16.13 -1.80
N VAL A 81 -15.06 15.69 -2.69
CA VAL A 81 -15.18 15.81 -4.14
C VAL A 81 -15.46 14.41 -4.70
N PRO A 82 -16.66 14.16 -5.27
CA PRO A 82 -17.08 12.82 -5.70
C PRO A 82 -16.06 12.10 -6.58
N ASP A 83 -15.46 12.79 -7.55
CA ASP A 83 -14.53 12.19 -8.50
C ASP A 83 -13.20 11.77 -7.87
N ASN A 84 -12.81 12.38 -6.75
CA ASN A 84 -11.61 12.03 -5.99
C ASN A 84 -11.90 11.05 -4.85
N ASP A 85 -13.17 10.79 -4.60
CA ASP A 85 -13.67 9.95 -3.50
C ASP A 85 -14.05 8.54 -4.00
N ILE A 86 -13.86 8.27 -5.30
CA ILE A 86 -14.11 7.00 -5.98
C ILE A 86 -12.84 6.57 -6.73
N TRP A 87 -12.41 5.33 -6.51
CA TRP A 87 -11.26 4.76 -7.18
C TRP A 87 -11.63 3.49 -7.93
N TYR A 88 -11.22 3.42 -9.20
CA TYR A 88 -11.41 2.27 -10.07
C TYR A 88 -10.11 1.48 -10.17
N TYR A 89 -10.15 0.24 -9.69
CA TYR A 89 -8.96 -0.60 -9.66
C TYR A 89 -9.22 -2.01 -10.17
N LYS A 90 -8.15 -2.71 -10.55
CA LYS A 90 -8.17 -4.14 -10.87
C LYS A 90 -7.08 -4.87 -10.11
N ILE A 91 -7.25 -6.17 -9.93
CA ILE A 91 -6.30 -7.00 -9.19
C ILE A 91 -5.33 -7.65 -10.17
N PHE A 92 -4.06 -7.30 -10.04
CA PHE A 92 -2.98 -7.90 -10.82
C PHE A 92 -2.28 -8.98 -10.00
N ASN A 93 -2.21 -10.19 -10.55
CA ASN A 93 -1.49 -11.30 -9.95
C ASN A 93 -0.29 -11.65 -10.83
N ARG A 94 0.93 -11.57 -10.27
CA ARG A 94 2.16 -11.93 -11.01
C ARG A 94 3.20 -12.58 -10.11
N ASN A 95 3.97 -13.52 -10.65
CA ASN A 95 5.09 -14.10 -9.93
C ASN A 95 6.22 -13.08 -9.74
N ALA A 96 6.64 -12.86 -8.49
CA ALA A 96 7.64 -11.86 -8.12
C ALA A 96 9.00 -12.08 -8.81
N LYS A 97 9.33 -13.32 -9.21
CA LYS A 97 10.56 -13.63 -9.96
C LYS A 97 10.63 -12.95 -11.33
N ASN A 98 9.48 -12.62 -11.93
CA ASN A 98 9.37 -12.04 -13.26
C ASN A 98 9.22 -10.51 -13.22
N ILE A 99 9.04 -9.92 -12.04
CA ILE A 99 8.92 -8.47 -11.89
C ILE A 99 10.33 -7.87 -11.98
N PRO A 100 10.59 -6.95 -12.93
CA PRO A 100 11.86 -6.24 -12.99
C PRO A 100 12.01 -5.33 -11.77
N ASP A 101 13.24 -5.12 -11.32
CA ASP A 101 13.52 -4.14 -10.27
C ASP A 101 13.30 -2.74 -10.86
N CYS A 102 12.19 -2.10 -10.51
CA CYS A 102 11.87 -0.74 -10.95
C CYS A 102 12.70 0.28 -10.17
N ASP A 103 13.33 1.20 -10.88
CA ASP A 103 13.88 2.41 -10.28
C ASP A 103 12.72 3.38 -10.01
N PRO A 104 12.53 3.91 -8.79
CA PRO A 104 11.51 4.92 -8.51
C PRO A 104 11.68 6.20 -9.34
N ALA A 105 12.86 6.44 -9.93
CA ALA A 105 13.09 7.56 -10.85
C ALA A 105 12.68 7.27 -12.31
N ASP A 106 12.34 6.02 -12.65
CA ASP A 106 11.91 5.63 -14.00
C ASP A 106 10.41 5.33 -14.05
N GLU A 107 9.67 6.20 -14.74
CA GLU A 107 8.23 6.07 -14.95
C GLU A 107 7.86 4.94 -15.92
N ASN A 108 8.82 4.40 -16.69
CA ASN A 108 8.56 3.40 -17.73
C ASN A 108 8.64 1.95 -17.23
N CYS A 109 8.50 1.72 -15.91
CA CYS A 109 8.66 0.37 -15.40
C CYS A 109 7.47 -0.54 -15.75
N THR A 110 7.77 -1.66 -16.40
CA THR A 110 6.78 -2.66 -16.82
C THR A 110 6.48 -3.69 -15.72
N ALA A 111 6.42 -3.28 -14.45
CA ALA A 111 6.14 -4.19 -13.33
C ALA A 111 4.77 -4.87 -13.46
N TYR A 112 3.80 -4.15 -14.01
CA TYR A 112 2.40 -4.58 -14.11
C TYR A 112 2.00 -5.02 -15.53
N VAL A 113 2.96 -5.29 -16.41
CA VAL A 113 2.70 -5.78 -17.77
C VAL A 113 3.08 -7.26 -17.85
N CYS A 114 2.12 -8.12 -18.18
CA CYS A 114 2.37 -9.53 -18.44
C CYS A 114 3.14 -9.72 -19.75
N GLY A 115 4.22 -10.52 -19.73
CA GLY A 115 4.89 -10.95 -20.95
C GLY A 115 4.05 -11.95 -21.76
N GLU A 116 4.33 -12.09 -23.05
CA GLU A 116 3.66 -13.08 -23.91
C GLU A 116 3.89 -14.51 -23.36
N GLY A 117 2.80 -15.17 -22.97
CA GLY A 117 2.85 -16.55 -22.45
C GLY A 117 3.52 -16.66 -21.07
N GLU A 118 3.61 -15.58 -20.31
CA GLU A 118 4.14 -15.60 -18.96
C GLU A 118 3.26 -16.46 -18.03
N ALA A 119 3.86 -17.50 -17.44
CA ALA A 119 3.17 -18.32 -16.45
C ALA A 119 2.95 -17.54 -15.15
N ASP A 120 1.80 -17.76 -14.53
CA ASP A 120 1.40 -17.13 -13.27
C ASP A 120 1.27 -15.59 -13.37
N CYS A 121 0.91 -15.06 -14.54
CA CYS A 121 0.52 -13.66 -14.74
C CYS A 121 -0.95 -13.60 -15.14
N SER A 122 -1.78 -12.93 -14.35
CA SER A 122 -3.21 -12.79 -14.61
C SER A 122 -3.77 -11.50 -14.06
N GLU A 123 -4.59 -10.85 -14.87
CA GLU A 123 -5.45 -9.75 -14.46
C GLU A 123 -6.81 -10.30 -14.03
N GLU A 124 -7.25 -9.86 -12.87
CA GLU A 124 -8.54 -10.19 -12.30
C GLU A 124 -9.39 -8.92 -12.32
N LEU A 125 -10.38 -8.93 -13.21
CA LEU A 125 -11.40 -7.90 -13.35
C LEU A 125 -12.57 -8.19 -12.42
N CYS A 126 -13.34 -7.15 -12.09
CA CYS A 126 -14.49 -7.29 -11.21
C CYS A 126 -15.60 -8.11 -11.87
N ASN A 127 -16.12 -9.07 -11.13
CA ASN A 127 -17.25 -9.90 -11.52
C ASN A 127 -18.08 -10.29 -10.28
N ALA A 128 -19.27 -10.84 -10.52
CA ALA A 128 -20.20 -11.21 -9.45
C ALA A 128 -19.69 -12.33 -8.51
N GLU A 129 -18.63 -13.06 -8.90
CA GLU A 129 -18.08 -14.16 -8.09
C GLU A 129 -16.89 -13.72 -7.21
N ASN A 130 -16.20 -12.63 -7.59
CA ASN A 130 -14.99 -12.16 -6.91
C ASN A 130 -15.13 -10.79 -6.24
N VAL A 131 -16.27 -10.11 -6.39
CA VAL A 131 -16.55 -8.85 -5.71
C VAL A 131 -16.56 -9.05 -4.18
N PRO A 132 -15.75 -8.31 -3.41
CA PRO A 132 -15.76 -8.35 -1.96
C PRO A 132 -17.10 -7.89 -1.38
N GLU A 133 -17.40 -8.28 -0.14
CA GLU A 133 -18.58 -7.77 0.57
C GLU A 133 -18.46 -6.26 0.78
N GLY A 134 -19.38 -5.49 0.20
CA GLY A 134 -19.41 -4.04 0.32
C GLY A 134 -18.73 -3.26 -0.81
N GLU A 135 -18.18 -3.96 -1.81
CA GLU A 135 -17.69 -3.33 -3.05
C GLU A 135 -18.67 -3.56 -4.20
N GLU A 136 -18.58 -2.70 -5.22
CA GLU A 136 -19.37 -2.80 -6.44
C GLU A 136 -18.45 -2.91 -7.67
N CYS A 137 -18.96 -3.53 -8.73
CA CYS A 137 -18.24 -3.56 -10.01
C CYS A 137 -18.70 -2.41 -10.91
N SER A 138 -17.75 -1.72 -11.55
CA SER A 138 -18.08 -0.79 -12.60
C SER A 138 -18.59 -1.52 -13.84
N ASN A 139 -19.47 -0.85 -14.58
CA ASN A 139 -19.92 -1.27 -15.88
C ASN A 139 -19.57 -0.18 -16.90
N PRO A 140 -18.75 -0.46 -17.92
CA PRO A 140 -18.34 0.51 -18.92
C PRO A 140 -19.49 1.22 -19.63
N GLU A 141 -20.57 0.51 -19.97
CA GLU A 141 -21.73 1.11 -20.64
C GLU A 141 -22.48 2.08 -19.71
N GLN A 142 -22.55 1.77 -18.42
CA GLN A 142 -23.15 2.66 -17.42
C GLN A 142 -22.24 3.86 -17.15
N TYR A 143 -20.94 3.63 -17.01
CA TYR A 143 -19.95 4.68 -16.77
C TYR A 143 -19.98 5.73 -17.87
N LEU A 144 -19.98 5.32 -19.14
CA LEU A 144 -20.05 6.23 -20.29
C LEU A 144 -21.39 6.98 -20.41
N LEU A 145 -22.47 6.44 -19.81
CA LEU A 145 -23.77 7.13 -19.79
C LEU A 145 -23.81 8.22 -18.72
N GLU A 146 -23.19 7.96 -17.57
CA GLU A 146 -23.10 8.88 -16.43
C GLU A 146 -22.01 9.94 -16.65
N ASN A 147 -20.94 9.56 -17.33
CA ASN A 147 -19.79 10.37 -17.70
C ASN A 147 -19.64 10.33 -19.23
N PRO A 148 -20.53 11.00 -19.99
CA PRO A 148 -20.34 11.10 -21.42
C PRO A 148 -18.98 11.74 -21.68
N PRO A 149 -18.20 11.23 -22.65
CA PRO A 149 -16.99 11.94 -23.06
C PRO A 149 -17.43 13.37 -23.36
N MET A 150 -16.80 14.35 -22.71
CA MET A 150 -16.94 15.72 -23.17
C MET A 150 -16.41 15.67 -24.59
N ASP A 151 -17.32 15.69 -25.56
CA ASP A 151 -16.96 15.83 -26.95
C ASP A 151 -15.94 16.97 -26.96
N GLU A 152 -14.68 16.67 -27.28
CA GLU A 152 -13.76 17.68 -27.74
C GLU A 152 -14.52 18.31 -28.89
N GLU A 153 -15.23 19.40 -28.63
CA GLU A 153 -15.88 20.17 -29.66
C GLU A 153 -14.75 20.46 -30.62
N GLU A 154 -14.72 19.72 -31.74
CA GLU A 154 -13.86 20.00 -32.88
C GLU A 154 -14.17 21.44 -33.19
N CYS A 155 -13.34 22.34 -32.68
CA CYS A 155 -13.44 23.75 -32.94
C CYS A 155 -13.34 23.81 -34.46
N ALA A 156 -14.46 24.10 -35.11
CA ALA A 156 -14.47 24.18 -36.56
C ALA A 156 -13.35 25.17 -36.92
N GLU A 157 -12.53 24.84 -37.92
CA GLU A 157 -11.35 25.65 -38.28
C GLU A 157 -11.66 27.13 -38.61
N ASP A 158 -12.94 27.52 -38.63
CA ASP A 158 -13.46 28.86 -38.91
C ASP A 158 -14.13 29.54 -37.69
N ASP A 159 -14.13 28.94 -36.49
CA ASP A 159 -14.70 29.55 -35.28
C ASP A 159 -13.65 30.31 -34.46
N GLU A 160 -13.38 31.56 -34.85
CA GLU A 160 -12.43 32.47 -34.19
C GLU A 160 -12.79 32.78 -32.72
N GLU A 161 -14.01 32.49 -32.24
CA GLU A 161 -14.37 32.71 -30.83
C GLU A 161 -13.80 31.64 -29.89
N CYS A 162 -13.60 30.40 -30.36
CA CYS A 162 -13.11 29.29 -29.54
C CYS A 162 -11.60 29.33 -29.24
N LEU A 163 -10.82 30.11 -29.99
CA LEU A 163 -9.38 30.28 -29.76
C LEU A 163 -9.03 31.25 -28.61
N SER A 164 -10.03 31.92 -28.03
CA SER A 164 -9.80 32.92 -26.98
C SER A 164 -9.97 32.40 -25.55
N GLY A 165 -10.43 31.14 -25.39
CA GLY A 165 -10.79 30.56 -24.09
C GLY A 165 -9.74 29.64 -23.45
N SER A 166 -8.62 29.35 -24.12
CA SER A 166 -7.63 28.34 -23.65
C SER A 166 -6.28 28.94 -23.22
N GLU A 167 -6.23 30.24 -22.90
CA GLU A 167 -5.01 30.94 -22.45
C GLU A 167 -5.05 31.41 -20.98
N GLU A 168 -6.02 30.97 -20.16
CA GLU A 168 -6.06 31.32 -18.73
C GLU A 168 -5.62 30.16 -17.82
N SER A 169 -4.31 29.84 -17.84
CA SER A 169 -3.54 29.55 -16.61
C SER A 169 -2.03 29.50 -16.86
N ALA A 170 -1.51 30.44 -17.64
CA ALA A 170 -0.12 30.87 -17.53
C ALA A 170 -0.17 32.31 -17.04
N GLU A 171 -0.41 32.48 -15.74
CA GLU A 171 -0.25 33.76 -15.06
C GLU A 171 1.25 34.09 -15.11
N GLU A 172 1.67 34.76 -16.19
CA GLU A 172 2.97 35.41 -16.29
C GLU A 172 3.09 36.37 -15.10
N CYS A 173 3.93 36.04 -14.11
CA CYS A 173 4.31 36.95 -13.04
C CYS A 173 4.70 38.29 -13.67
N ALA A 174 3.93 39.34 -13.39
CA ALA A 174 4.28 40.68 -13.81
C ALA A 174 5.65 41.05 -13.19
N PRO A 175 6.58 41.69 -13.93
CA PRO A 175 7.93 42.01 -13.46
C PRO A 175 7.99 43.06 -12.34
N GLU A 176 6.86 43.43 -11.76
CA GLU A 176 6.73 44.45 -10.72
C GLU A 176 6.15 43.90 -9.40
N ASP A 177 5.84 42.60 -9.33
CA ASP A 177 5.36 41.97 -8.09
C ASP A 177 6.53 41.38 -7.29
N GLU A 178 6.93 42.06 -6.22
CA GLU A 178 8.08 41.71 -5.37
C GLU A 178 7.91 40.38 -4.62
N GLU A 179 6.73 39.74 -4.67
CA GLU A 179 6.46 38.45 -4.02
C GLU A 179 6.77 37.20 -4.88
N CYS A 180 6.87 37.30 -6.23
CA CYS A 180 7.27 36.15 -7.08
C CYS A 180 8.79 35.83 -7.00
N LEU A 181 9.63 36.70 -6.42
CA LEU A 181 11.09 36.51 -6.39
C LEU A 181 11.57 35.59 -5.24
N ALA A 182 10.69 35.13 -4.34
CA ALA A 182 11.10 34.35 -3.19
C ALA A 182 11.24 32.83 -3.43
N GLN A 183 10.81 32.30 -4.59
CA GLN A 183 10.91 30.86 -4.90
C GLN A 183 11.98 30.51 -5.94
N GLN A 184 12.68 31.49 -6.52
CA GLN A 184 13.71 31.24 -7.54
C GLN A 184 15.17 31.39 -7.02
N GLU A 185 15.38 31.61 -5.72
CA GLU A 185 16.72 31.68 -5.09
C GLU A 185 17.09 30.42 -4.28
N ALA A 186 16.52 29.25 -4.58
CA ALA A 186 16.83 28.00 -3.87
C ALA A 186 17.60 26.95 -4.70
N ALA A 187 17.96 27.20 -5.96
CA ALA A 187 18.65 26.18 -6.76
C ALA A 187 19.56 26.77 -7.84
N GLU A 188 20.67 27.39 -7.43
CA GLU A 188 21.83 27.53 -8.32
C GLU A 188 23.12 27.37 -7.49
N CYS A 189 23.37 26.13 -7.05
CA CYS A 189 24.71 25.70 -6.68
C CYS A 189 25.43 25.35 -7.98
N GLU A 190 26.13 26.32 -8.56
CA GLU A 190 26.99 26.12 -9.73
C GLU A 190 28.14 25.16 -9.36
N ASP A 191 28.37 24.14 -10.19
CA ASP A 191 29.41 23.12 -10.03
C ASP A 191 30.80 23.77 -9.90
N GLY A 192 31.29 23.96 -8.67
CA GLY A 192 32.65 24.45 -8.45
C GLY A 192 33.01 24.97 -7.06
N ASP A 193 32.04 25.28 -6.20
CA ASP A 193 32.33 25.87 -4.88
C ASP A 193 32.32 24.82 -3.75
N GLU A 194 33.51 24.52 -3.24
CA GLU A 194 33.85 23.58 -2.15
C GLU A 194 33.34 24.03 -0.76
N LYS A 195 32.23 24.78 -0.68
CA LYS A 195 31.76 25.43 0.56
C LYS A 195 30.31 25.18 0.95
N CYS A 196 29.52 24.42 0.20
CA CYS A 196 28.15 24.08 0.58
C CYS A 196 28.01 22.78 1.42
N LEU A 197 29.11 22.19 1.90
CA LEU A 197 29.11 20.97 2.74
C LEU A 197 29.31 21.27 4.22
N ALA A 198 28.51 22.15 4.82
CA ALA A 198 28.70 22.44 6.24
C ALA A 198 27.40 22.80 6.98
N GLU A 199 26.33 22.01 6.84
CA GLU A 199 25.24 22.06 7.84
C GLU A 199 24.28 20.86 7.84
N GLU A 200 24.75 19.60 7.72
CA GLU A 200 23.90 18.41 7.99
C GLU A 200 24.57 17.30 8.83
N GLU A 201 25.65 17.60 9.56
CA GLU A 201 26.19 16.67 10.58
C GLU A 201 25.81 17.13 12.01
N SER A 202 24.58 16.86 12.45
CA SER A 202 24.29 16.85 13.91
C SER A 202 23.09 16.02 14.38
N LEU A 203 22.65 14.97 13.67
CA LEU A 203 21.54 14.12 14.16
C LEU A 203 21.85 12.61 14.24
N GLU A 204 23.11 12.21 14.20
CA GLU A 204 23.54 10.89 14.67
C GLU A 204 24.19 11.01 16.05
N ASN A 205 23.35 11.00 17.11
CA ASN A 205 23.70 10.50 18.43
C ASN A 205 22.46 10.53 19.34
N ASN A 206 21.62 9.50 19.23
CA ASN A 206 20.83 9.01 20.36
C ASN A 206 20.76 7.48 20.24
N GLU A 207 21.85 6.85 20.66
CA GLU A 207 21.89 5.46 21.07
C GLU A 207 20.85 5.19 22.18
N ALA A 208 20.12 4.09 22.00
CA ALA A 208 19.92 3.06 23.01
C ALA A 208 19.98 3.48 24.49
N LEU A 209 18.80 3.68 25.10
CA LEU A 209 18.54 3.35 26.51
C LEU A 209 17.05 3.54 26.83
N ASP A 210 16.22 2.52 26.56
CA ASP A 210 15.08 2.23 27.45
C ASP A 210 14.56 0.79 27.30
N GLU A 211 15.43 -0.18 27.60
CA GLU A 211 14.97 -1.36 28.31
C GLU A 211 15.14 -1.08 29.81
N MET A 212 14.05 -0.88 30.53
CA MET A 212 13.81 -1.49 31.85
C MET A 212 12.38 -1.26 32.35
N GLU A 213 11.64 -2.37 32.40
CA GLU A 213 10.77 -2.76 33.50
C GLU A 213 9.62 -1.82 33.92
N LYS A 214 8.39 -2.27 33.62
CA LYS A 214 7.38 -2.39 34.68
C LYS A 214 6.58 -3.68 34.56
N GLN A 215 6.96 -4.61 35.42
CA GLN A 215 6.07 -5.64 35.96
C GLN A 215 4.82 -4.98 36.57
N GLY A 216 3.63 -5.51 36.29
CA GLY A 216 2.40 -4.92 36.81
C GLY A 216 1.10 -5.69 36.53
N ASN A 217 1.00 -6.89 37.07
CA ASN A 217 -0.21 -7.68 37.39
C ASN A 217 -1.04 -8.37 36.29
N PRO A 218 -1.42 -9.65 36.51
CA PRO A 218 -2.52 -10.31 35.83
C PRO A 218 -3.84 -9.89 36.51
N SER A 219 -4.69 -9.15 35.81
CA SER A 219 -6.10 -9.05 36.19
C SER A 219 -6.82 -10.28 35.65
N GLU A 220 -7.39 -11.03 36.60
CA GLU A 220 -8.37 -12.08 36.37
C GLU A 220 -9.58 -11.48 35.63
N ASP A 221 -9.66 -11.65 34.31
CA ASP A 221 -10.91 -11.44 33.58
C ASP A 221 -11.69 -12.76 33.46
N LYS A 222 -12.89 -12.68 34.00
CA LYS A 222 -13.88 -13.76 34.09
C LYS A 222 -14.33 -14.22 32.71
N PRO A 223 -14.71 -15.50 32.54
CA PRO A 223 -15.54 -15.90 31.41
C PRO A 223 -16.93 -15.26 31.56
N GLY A 224 -17.18 -14.21 30.80
CA GLY A 224 -18.51 -13.66 30.54
C GLY A 224 -19.25 -14.55 29.56
N GLU A 225 -20.19 -15.32 30.09
CA GLU A 225 -21.52 -15.63 29.54
C GLU A 225 -21.74 -15.21 28.07
N THR A 226 -21.55 -16.16 27.14
CA THR A 226 -22.10 -16.03 25.79
C THR A 226 -23.61 -16.19 25.88
N ASP A 227 -24.30 -15.06 25.91
CA ASP A 227 -25.72 -14.93 25.63
C ASP A 227 -25.97 -15.40 24.19
N SER A 228 -26.66 -16.54 24.08
CA SER A 228 -27.13 -17.11 22.83
C SER A 228 -28.23 -16.19 22.27
N GLY A 229 -27.81 -15.16 21.52
CA GLY A 229 -28.70 -14.39 20.67
C GLY A 229 -29.30 -15.29 19.60
N ASP A 230 -30.58 -15.59 19.75
CA ASP A 230 -31.39 -16.28 18.76
C ASP A 230 -31.34 -15.54 17.40
N PRO A 231 -31.24 -16.25 16.27
CA PRO A 231 -31.32 -15.63 14.96
C PRO A 231 -32.73 -15.04 14.75
N TYR A 232 -32.79 -13.73 14.52
CA TYR A 232 -33.98 -13.03 14.08
C TYR A 232 -34.39 -13.54 12.69
N ILE A 233 -35.45 -14.34 12.63
CA ILE A 233 -36.10 -14.76 11.39
C ILE A 233 -37.05 -13.63 10.96
N PRO A 234 -36.81 -12.91 9.84
CA PRO A 234 -37.77 -11.95 9.34
C PRO A 234 -39.07 -12.67 8.89
N PRO A 235 -40.24 -12.09 9.14
CA PRO A 235 -41.51 -12.69 8.71
C PRO A 235 -41.62 -12.68 7.19
N LEU A 236 -41.91 -13.85 6.62
CA LEU A 236 -42.41 -14.05 5.26
C LEU A 236 -43.69 -13.21 5.05
N GLY A 237 -43.55 -12.00 4.52
CA GLY A 237 -44.62 -11.27 3.84
C GLY A 237 -44.72 -11.79 2.40
N ALA A 238 -45.76 -12.53 2.06
CA ALA A 238 -47.04 -11.99 1.57
C ALA A 238 -46.89 -11.37 0.17
N GLU A 239 -47.06 -12.22 -0.84
CA GLU A 239 -47.36 -11.83 -2.22
C GLU A 239 -48.70 -11.05 -2.27
N PRO A 240 -48.77 -9.91 -2.96
CA PRO A 240 -50.00 -9.42 -3.53
C PRO A 240 -50.10 -9.75 -5.03
N ASN A 241 -51.34 -10.07 -5.44
CA ASN A 241 -51.80 -10.33 -6.81
C ASN A 241 -51.54 -9.18 -7.78
#